data_AF-A0A2G9Y8F2-F1
#
_entry.id   AF-A0A2G9Y8F2-F1
#
_cell.length_a   1.000
_cell.length_b   1.000
_cell.length_c   1.000
_cell.angle_alpha   90.00
_cell.angle_beta   90.00
_cell.angle_gamma   90.00
#
_symmetry.space_group_name_H-M   'P 1'
#
loop_
_entity.id
_entity.type
_entity.pdbx_description
1 polymer ?
#
loop_
_entity_poly.entity_id
_entity_poly.type
_entity_poly.pdbx_seq_one_letter_code
_entity_poly.pdbx_strand_id
1 'polypeptide(L)' 'NEEKLSGYKNIYRMRVGEYRIVYQRTVNQIYIVLIGHRKDIYRLVDQLFR' A
#
# COMPACT_ATOMS: atom_id res chain seq x y z
N ASN A 1 6.54 -3.39 -10.36
CA ASN A 1 5.79 -4.57 -9.87
C ASN A 1 4.78 -4.12 -8.83
N GLU A 2 3.50 -4.26 -9.17
CA GLU A 2 2.32 -4.01 -8.32
C GLU A 2 1.85 -5.36 -7.77
N GLU A 3 1.48 -5.42 -6.49
CA GLU A 3 0.94 -6.60 -5.85
C GLU A 3 -0.27 -6.23 -4.98
N LYS A 4 -1.33 -7.04 -5.04
CA LYS A 4 -2.49 -6.87 -4.15
C LYS A 4 -2.12 -7.34 -2.74
N LEU A 5 -2.50 -6.57 -1.72
CA LEU A 5 -2.26 -6.92 -0.33
C LEU A 5 -3.29 -7.98 0.13
N SER A 6 -2.78 -9.12 0.61
CA SER A 6 -3.61 -10.20 1.16
C SER A 6 -4.34 -9.75 2.43
N GLY A 7 -5.62 -10.07 2.55
CA GLY A 7 -6.45 -9.70 3.70
C GLY A 7 -7.14 -8.33 3.59
N TYR A 8 -6.83 -7.53 2.55
CA TYR A 8 -7.44 -6.21 2.35
C TYR A 8 -8.21 -6.12 1.02
N LYS A 9 -9.37 -5.46 1.05
CA LYS A 9 -10.21 -5.27 -0.15
C LYS A 9 -9.71 -4.07 -0.95
N ASN A 10 -9.33 -4.29 -2.21
CA ASN A 10 -8.90 -3.27 -3.17
C ASN A 10 -7.69 -2.43 -2.73
N ILE A 11 -6.83 -2.97 -1.86
CA ILE A 11 -5.56 -2.35 -1.48
C ILE A 11 -4.42 -3.03 -2.21
N TYR A 12 -3.52 -2.21 -2.74
CA TYR A 12 -2.40 -2.59 -3.58
C TYR A 12 -1.11 -1.97 -3.06
N ARG A 13 0.01 -2.59 -3.42
CA ARG A 13 1.34 -2.14 -3.07
C ARG A 13 2.21 -2.11 -4.32
N MET A 14 2.90 -1.00 -4.53
CA MET A 14 3.90 -0.84 -5.57
C MET A 14 5.29 -0.67 -4.96
N ARG A 15 6.28 -1.38 -5.53
CA ARG A 15 7.70 -1.20 -5.15
C ARG A 15 8.33 -0.10 -6.00
N VAL A 16 8.95 0.86 -5.33
CA VAL A 16 9.76 1.94 -5.95
C VAL A 16 11.12 1.95 -5.25
N GLY A 17 12.06 1.17 -5.76
CA GLY A 17 13.36 0.93 -5.11
C GLY A 17 13.19 0.39 -3.68
N GLU A 18 13.65 1.17 -2.70
CA GLU A 18 13.53 0.86 -1.27
C GLU A 18 12.23 1.36 -0.63
N TYR A 19 11.43 2.12 -1.36
CA TYR A 19 10.12 2.59 -0.92
C TYR A 19 9.00 1.68 -1.41
N ARG A 20 7.89 1.71 -0.66
CA ARG A 20 6.62 1.09 -1.03
C ARG A 20 5.55 2.15 -1.01
N ILE A 21 4.74 2.14 -2.05
CA ILE A 21 3.52 2.93 -2.15
C ILE A 21 2.35 1.98 -1.89
N VAL A 22 1.55 2.26 -0.88
CA VAL A 22 0.28 1.57 -0.62
C VAL A 22 -0.83 2.46 -1.11
N TYR A 23 -1.71 1.91 -1.92
CA TYR A 23 -2.82 2.66 -2.49
C TYR A 23 -4.07 1.83 -2.59
N GLN A 24 -5.21 2.51 -2.61
CA GLN A 24 -6.51 1.94 -2.89
C GLN A 24 -6.91 2.29 -4.31
N ARG A 25 -7.47 1.33 -5.03
CA ARG A 25 -7.99 1.54 -6.38
C ARG A 25 -9.51 1.45 -6.38
N THR A 26 -10.16 2.46 -6.95
CA THR A 26 -11.59 2.44 -7.31
C THR A 26 -11.71 2.37 -8.83
N VAL A 27 -12.95 2.34 -9.34
CA VAL A 27 -13.21 2.29 -10.78
C VAL A 27 -12.61 3.53 -11.49
N ASN A 28 -12.66 4.69 -10.84
CA ASN A 28 -12.31 5.96 -11.48
C ASN A 28 -11.04 6.61 -10.90
N GLN A 29 -10.54 6.15 -9.76
CA GLN A 29 -9.53 6.88 -8.99
C GLN A 29 -8.54 5.95 -8.29
N ILE A 30 -7.35 6.49 -8.04
CA ILE A 30 -6.30 5.86 -7.24
C ILE A 30 -6.02 6.78 -6.05
N TYR A 31 -6.16 6.23 -4.84
CA TYR A 31 -5.90 6.94 -3.58
C TYR A 31 -4.59 6.44 -3.00
N ILE A 32 -3.58 7.30 -2.93
CA ILE A 32 -2.33 6.98 -2.24
C ILE A 32 -2.61 7.05 -0.74
N VAL A 33 -2.45 5.92 -0.05
CA VAL A 33 -2.70 5.78 1.39
C VAL A 33 -1.41 6.02 2.17
N LEU A 34 -0.31 5.42 1.72
CA LEU A 34 1.00 5.53 2.36
C LEU A 34 2.12 5.52 1.33
N ILE A 35 3.17 6.28 1.62
CA ILE A 35 4.48 6.13 0.99
C ILE A 35 5.49 6.00 2.11
N GLY A 36 6.28 4.94 2.08
CA GLY A 36 7.22 4.67 3.17
C GLY A 36 8.32 3.69 2.80
N HIS A 37 9.39 3.72 3.56
CA HIS A 37 10.54 2.85 3.36
C HIS A 37 10.20 1.38 3.70
N ARG A 38 10.90 0.41 3.10
CA ARG A 38 10.67 -1.05 3.27
C ARG A 38 10.53 -1.48 4.73
N LYS A 39 11.36 -0.90 5.59
CA LYS A 39 11.51 -1.29 6.99
C LYS A 39 10.29 -0.89 7.84
N ASP A 40 9.58 0.15 7.42
CA ASP A 40 8.57 0.81 8.27
C ASP A 40 7.14 0.61 7.73
N ILE A 41 7.00 0.44 6.40
CA ILE A 41 5.68 0.43 5.74
C ILE A 41 4.73 -0.62 6.30
N TYR A 42 5.21 -1.82 6.69
CA TYR A 42 4.33 -2.88 7.19
C TYR A 42 3.76 -2.57 8.57
N ARG A 43 4.54 -1.89 9.43
CA ARG A 43 4.06 -1.43 10.74
C ARG A 43 2.99 -0.35 10.56
N LEU A 44 3.23 0.58 9.64
CA LEU A 44 2.27 1.65 9.32
C LEU A 44 0.98 1.08 8.73
N VAL A 45 1.06 0.07 7.86
CA VAL A 45 -0.11 -0.61 7.30
C VAL A 45 -0.91 -1.31 8.40
N ASP A 46 -0.27 -2.06 9.30
CA ASP A 46 -0.97 -2.72 10.42
C ASP A 46 -1.68 -1.70 11.33
N GLN A 47 -1.06 -0.54 11.59
CA GLN A 47 -1.67 0.52 12.41
C GLN A 47 -2.83 1.23 11.73
N LEU A 48 -2.79 1.42 10.41
CA LEU A 48 -3.82 2.15 9.66
C LEU A 48 -5.06 1.32 9.33
N PHE A 49 -4.90 0.00 9.23
CA PHE A 49 -6.00 -0.91 8.88
C PHE A 49 -6.38 -1.89 10.01
N ARG A 50 -5.91 -1.63 11.24
CA ARG A 50 -6.44 -2.26 12.46
C ARG A 50 -7.77 -1.66 12.88
#